data_AF-A0A1E7NEH9-F1
#
_entry.id   AF-A0A1E7NEH9-F1
#
_cell.length_a   1.000
_cell.length_b   1.000
_cell.length_c   1.000
_cell.angle_alpha   90.00
_cell.angle_beta   90.00
_cell.angle_gamma   90.00
#
_symmetry.space_group_name_H-M   'P 1'
#
loop_
_entity.id
_entity.type
_entity.pdbx_description
1 polymer ?
#
loop_
_entity_poly.entity_id
_entity_poly.type
_entity_poly.pdbx_seq_one_letter_code
_entity_poly.pdbx_strand_id
1 'polypeptide(L)'
;MPIDDFDAWRSELLATGNIVQDADDSVPQPEAERRFHRYRELADLVDGTEGPKAVAALVSSMQARHDYGAYQATHSALSRFPLAELARGMILAAPALVAMSRDRAGEVLLPVALAETAIVEDFTHAAADLDQQMRDELAAVIASQEEEGGWFDRPRARGRLRVGPFEATLADELR
;
A
#
# COMPACT_ATOMS: atom_id res chain seq x y z
N MET A 1 -6.96 -20.84 6.37
CA MET A 1 -6.21 -21.24 7.57
C MET A 1 -5.64 -19.95 8.12
N PRO A 2 -5.84 -19.62 9.40
CA PRO A 2 -5.31 -18.38 9.96
C PRO A 2 -3.78 -18.37 9.91
N ILE A 3 -3.20 -17.18 9.97
CA ILE A 3 -1.74 -17.01 10.07
C ILE A 3 -1.32 -17.38 11.50
N ASP A 4 -0.79 -18.59 11.67
CA ASP A 4 -0.37 -19.12 12.98
C ASP A 4 1.00 -18.57 13.43
N ASP A 5 1.89 -18.27 12.47
CA ASP A 5 3.19 -17.63 12.69
C ASP A 5 3.33 -16.43 11.76
N PHE A 6 3.11 -15.23 12.32
CA PHE A 6 3.12 -13.98 11.58
C PHE A 6 4.51 -13.66 10.98
N ASP A 7 5.59 -13.93 11.71
CA ASP A 7 6.92 -13.58 11.24
C ASP A 7 7.37 -14.50 10.11
N ALA A 8 7.09 -15.80 10.23
CA ALA A 8 7.34 -16.75 9.14
C ALA A 8 6.53 -16.41 7.89
N TRP A 9 5.23 -16.14 8.05
CA TRP A 9 4.35 -15.73 6.95
C TRP A 9 4.86 -14.46 6.28
N ARG A 10 5.17 -13.42 7.05
CA ARG A 10 5.66 -12.14 6.54
C ARG A 10 6.97 -12.30 5.77
N SER A 11 7.93 -13.04 6.33
CA SER A 11 9.21 -13.28 5.67
C SER A 11 9.04 -14.02 4.35
N GLU A 12 8.19 -15.04 4.31
CA GLU A 12 7.93 -15.80 3.08
C GLU A 12 7.17 -14.96 2.03
N LEU A 13 6.20 -14.16 2.45
CA LEU A 13 5.44 -13.25 1.59
C LEU A 13 6.37 -12.22 0.93
N LEU A 14 7.27 -11.62 1.69
CA LEU A 14 8.24 -10.65 1.17
C LEU A 14 9.24 -11.30 0.20
N ALA A 15 9.68 -12.52 0.49
CA ALA A 15 10.61 -13.25 -0.37
C ALA A 15 9.96 -13.68 -1.70
N THR A 16 8.69 -14.09 -1.65
CA THR A 16 7.93 -14.52 -2.85
C THR A 16 7.30 -13.36 -3.62
N GLY A 17 7.15 -12.19 -2.99
CA GLY A 17 6.58 -10.99 -3.60
C GLY A 17 7.45 -10.33 -4.66
N ASN A 18 8.76 -10.64 -4.70
CA ASN A 18 9.61 -10.32 -5.84
C ASN A 18 9.38 -11.35 -6.98
N ILE A 19 8.24 -11.21 -7.66
CA ILE A 19 7.81 -12.08 -8.76
C ILE A 19 8.91 -12.16 -9.82
N VAL A 20 9.27 -13.39 -10.21
CA VAL A 20 10.26 -13.63 -11.27
C VAL A 20 9.74 -13.03 -12.58
N GLN A 21 10.58 -12.24 -13.24
CA GLN A 21 10.24 -11.56 -14.49
C GLN A 21 10.54 -12.47 -15.68
N ASP A 22 9.79 -12.35 -16.79
CA ASP A 22 10.02 -13.18 -17.99
C ASP A 22 11.44 -13.05 -18.58
N ALA A 23 12.10 -11.92 -18.31
CA ALA A 23 13.48 -11.66 -18.74
C ALA A 23 14.54 -12.27 -17.80
N ASP A 24 14.15 -12.91 -16.70
CA ASP A 24 15.06 -13.54 -15.75
C ASP A 24 15.23 -15.05 -16.06
N ASP A 25 16.19 -15.34 -16.93
CA ASP A 25 16.56 -16.71 -17.30
C ASP A 25 17.34 -17.46 -16.19
N SER A 26 17.66 -16.81 -15.06
CA SER A 26 18.41 -17.44 -13.97
C SER A 26 17.56 -18.37 -13.09
N VAL A 27 16.23 -18.23 -13.16
CA VAL A 27 15.28 -19.07 -12.42
C VAL A 27 14.54 -19.98 -13.40
N PRO A 28 14.61 -21.31 -13.25
CA PRO A 28 13.84 -22.22 -14.08
C PRO A 28 12.34 -21.94 -13.99
N GLN A 29 11.62 -22.01 -15.12
CA GLN A 29 10.18 -21.73 -15.18
C GLN A 29 9.34 -22.46 -14.10
N PRO A 30 9.54 -23.77 -13.82
CA PRO A 30 8.77 -24.44 -12.76
C PRO A 30 8.96 -23.83 -11.37
N GLU A 31 10.15 -23.28 -11.09
CA GLU A 31 10.43 -22.60 -9.83
C GLU A 31 9.79 -21.20 -9.79
N ALA A 32 9.80 -20.48 -10.91
CA ALA A 32 9.10 -19.20 -11.04
C ALA A 32 7.58 -19.37 -10.81
N GLU A 33 6.96 -20.37 -11.44
CA GLU A 33 5.55 -20.72 -11.25
C GLU A 33 5.25 -21.11 -9.80
N ARG A 34 6.11 -21.95 -9.19
CA ARG A 34 5.97 -22.34 -7.77
C ARG A 34 5.98 -21.11 -6.85
N ARG A 35 6.90 -20.17 -7.06
CA ARG A 35 6.96 -18.92 -6.26
C ARG A 35 5.73 -18.03 -6.47
N PHE A 36 5.28 -17.90 -7.71
CA PHE A 36 4.07 -17.15 -8.05
C PHE A 36 2.83 -17.72 -7.35
N HIS A 37 2.64 -19.04 -7.41
CA HIS A 37 1.53 -19.69 -6.72
C HIS A 37 1.65 -19.55 -5.21
N ARG A 38 2.86 -19.70 -4.67
CA ARG A 38 3.08 -19.56 -3.23
C ARG A 38 2.77 -18.15 -2.73
N TYR A 39 3.18 -17.12 -3.47
CA TYR A 39 2.84 -15.74 -3.16
C TYR A 39 1.33 -15.53 -3.04
N ARG A 40 0.57 -16.04 -4.03
CA ARG A 40 -0.89 -15.92 -4.05
C ARG A 40 -1.53 -16.66 -2.87
N GLU A 41 -1.08 -17.87 -2.59
CA GLU A 41 -1.54 -18.62 -1.42
C GLU A 41 -1.34 -17.84 -0.13
N LEU A 42 -0.16 -17.23 0.07
CA LEU A 42 0.16 -16.45 1.26
C LEU A 42 -0.72 -15.20 1.40
N ALA A 43 -1.02 -14.51 0.30
CA ALA A 43 -1.96 -13.40 0.29
C ALA A 43 -3.40 -13.89 0.58
N ASP A 44 -3.79 -15.05 0.06
CA ASP A 44 -5.12 -15.62 0.26
C ASP A 44 -5.36 -16.18 1.67
N LEU A 45 -4.31 -16.44 2.46
CA LEU A 45 -4.43 -16.79 3.88
C LEU A 45 -5.03 -15.66 4.73
N VAL A 46 -4.90 -14.42 4.26
CA VAL A 46 -5.32 -13.22 5.01
C VAL A 46 -6.83 -13.10 5.03
N ASP A 47 -7.43 -12.97 6.22
CA ASP A 47 -8.87 -12.79 6.39
C ASP A 47 -9.29 -11.37 6.77
N GLY A 48 -8.33 -10.48 7.06
CA GLY A 48 -8.55 -9.07 7.38
C GLY A 48 -8.57 -8.78 8.88
N THR A 49 -8.38 -9.79 9.74
CA THR A 49 -8.36 -9.63 11.21
C THR A 49 -6.95 -9.47 11.80
N GLU A 50 -5.91 -9.59 10.99
CA GLU A 50 -4.50 -9.63 11.42
C GLU A 50 -3.92 -8.25 11.75
N GLY A 51 -4.68 -7.19 11.46
CA GLY A 51 -4.33 -5.81 11.79
C GLY A 51 -3.32 -5.15 10.83
N PRO A 52 -2.77 -4.00 11.22
CA PRO A 52 -2.13 -3.07 10.29
C PRO A 52 -0.73 -3.53 9.87
N LYS A 53 -0.09 -4.41 10.66
CA LYS A 53 1.19 -5.03 10.29
C LYS A 53 1.05 -5.98 9.11
N ALA A 54 -0.08 -6.68 8.99
CA ALA A 54 -0.35 -7.56 7.86
C ALA A 54 -0.60 -6.76 6.58
N VAL A 55 -1.37 -5.67 6.67
CA VAL A 55 -1.50 -4.67 5.58
C VAL A 55 -0.13 -4.19 5.13
N ALA A 56 0.74 -3.80 6.07
CA ALA A 56 2.06 -3.30 5.73
C ALA A 56 2.93 -4.35 5.03
N ALA A 57 2.86 -5.61 5.45
CA ALA A 57 3.56 -6.73 4.81
C ALA A 57 3.04 -7.01 3.39
N LEU A 58 1.71 -6.99 3.19
CA LEU A 58 1.08 -7.13 1.88
C LEU A 58 1.55 -6.06 0.91
N VAL A 59 1.49 -4.79 1.32
CA VAL A 59 1.96 -3.66 0.50
C VAL A 59 3.45 -3.81 0.21
N SER A 60 4.28 -4.05 1.23
CA SER A 60 5.73 -4.20 1.09
C SER A 60 6.15 -5.40 0.23
N SER A 61 5.26 -6.36 0.02
CA SER A 61 5.52 -7.51 -0.86
C SER A 61 5.40 -7.17 -2.35
N MET A 62 4.82 -6.03 -2.72
CA MET A 62 4.52 -5.68 -4.11
C MET A 62 5.73 -5.06 -4.85
N GLN A 63 6.84 -5.80 -4.91
CA GLN A 63 8.17 -5.34 -5.34
C GLN A 63 8.45 -5.48 -6.85
N ALA A 64 7.76 -6.39 -7.54
CA ALA A 64 8.02 -6.75 -8.93
C ALA A 64 7.59 -5.65 -9.90
N ARG A 65 8.37 -5.41 -10.95
CA ARG A 65 8.01 -4.43 -11.99
C ARG A 65 6.73 -4.83 -12.71
N HIS A 66 6.68 -6.07 -13.19
CA HIS A 66 5.50 -6.69 -13.77
C HIS A 66 5.01 -7.79 -12.82
N ASP A 67 3.76 -7.74 -12.41
CA ASP A 67 3.19 -8.70 -11.46
C ASP A 67 2.45 -9.85 -12.13
N TYR A 68 2.12 -9.73 -13.42
CA TYR A 68 1.41 -10.76 -14.19
C TYR A 68 0.10 -11.24 -13.54
N GLY A 69 -0.57 -10.35 -12.80
CA GLY A 69 -1.79 -10.65 -12.05
C GLY A 69 -1.53 -11.21 -10.64
N ALA A 70 -0.28 -11.40 -10.20
CA ALA A 70 0.05 -11.89 -8.86
C ALA A 70 -0.58 -10.99 -7.78
N TYR A 71 -0.49 -9.67 -7.96
CA TYR A 71 -0.94 -8.70 -6.97
C TYR A 71 -2.46 -8.55 -6.90
N GLN A 72 -3.22 -9.17 -7.81
CA GLN A 72 -4.68 -9.27 -7.65
C GLN A 72 -5.07 -10.00 -6.36
N ALA A 73 -4.30 -11.01 -5.94
CA ALA A 73 -4.50 -11.67 -4.66
C ALA A 73 -4.27 -10.69 -3.50
N THR A 74 -3.24 -9.85 -3.60
CA THR A 74 -2.90 -8.82 -2.61
C THR A 74 -3.97 -7.75 -2.51
N HIS A 75 -4.49 -7.23 -3.63
CA HIS A 75 -5.60 -6.29 -3.62
C HIS A 75 -6.87 -6.92 -3.02
N SER A 76 -7.16 -8.18 -3.36
CA SER A 76 -8.25 -8.94 -2.75
C SER A 76 -8.07 -9.06 -1.23
N ALA A 77 -6.88 -9.39 -0.75
CA ALA A 77 -6.56 -9.45 0.68
C ALA A 77 -6.70 -8.08 1.37
N LEU A 78 -6.15 -7.01 0.78
CA LEU A 78 -6.26 -5.65 1.31
C LEU A 78 -7.73 -5.20 1.45
N SER A 79 -8.61 -5.61 0.53
CA SER A 79 -10.04 -5.27 0.58
C SER A 79 -10.81 -5.90 1.76
N ARG A 80 -10.22 -6.88 2.46
CA ARG A 80 -10.84 -7.57 3.61
C ARG A 80 -10.62 -6.81 4.92
N PHE A 81 -9.60 -5.96 4.99
CA PHE A 81 -9.29 -5.23 6.21
C PHE A 81 -10.30 -4.10 6.47
N PRO A 82 -10.63 -3.83 7.75
CA PRO A 82 -11.26 -2.57 8.11
C PRO A 82 -10.45 -1.38 7.61
N LEU A 83 -11.11 -0.34 7.10
CA LEU A 83 -10.43 0.84 6.52
C LEU A 83 -9.48 1.54 7.50
N ALA A 84 -9.77 1.48 8.81
CA ALA A 84 -8.90 2.02 9.85
C ALA A 84 -7.56 1.26 9.93
N GLU A 85 -7.59 -0.07 9.85
CA GLU A 85 -6.38 -0.90 9.83
C GLU A 85 -5.62 -0.74 8.52
N LEU A 86 -6.35 -0.59 7.41
CA LEU A 86 -5.77 -0.28 6.12
C LEU A 86 -4.98 1.02 6.16
N ALA A 87 -5.58 2.10 6.67
CA ALA A 87 -4.94 3.41 6.79
C ALA A 87 -3.66 3.37 7.64
N ARG A 88 -3.70 2.75 8.83
CA ARG A 88 -2.52 2.59 9.69
C ARG A 88 -1.44 1.73 9.03
N GLY A 89 -1.85 0.66 8.35
CA GLY A 89 -0.94 -0.21 7.62
C GLY A 89 -0.23 0.47 6.44
N MET A 90 -0.91 1.38 5.74
CA MET A 90 -0.27 2.19 4.68
C MET A 90 0.85 3.07 5.22
N ILE A 91 0.67 3.68 6.40
CA ILE A 91 1.72 4.47 7.06
C ILE A 91 2.90 3.58 7.46
N LEU A 92 2.64 2.39 8.03
CA LEU A 92 3.70 1.43 8.34
C LEU A 92 4.46 0.96 7.08
N ALA A 93 3.80 0.97 5.92
CA ALA A 93 4.39 0.64 4.63
C ALA A 93 4.94 1.86 3.86
N ALA A 94 5.04 3.04 4.47
CA ALA A 94 5.49 4.25 3.79
C ALA A 94 6.80 4.07 2.98
N PRO A 95 7.85 3.40 3.50
CA PRO A 95 9.07 3.17 2.70
C PRO A 95 8.81 2.35 1.43
N ALA A 96 7.91 1.36 1.49
CA ALA A 96 7.55 0.57 0.32
C ALA A 96 6.71 1.39 -0.68
N LEU A 97 5.76 2.19 -0.20
CA LEU A 97 4.95 3.07 -1.04
C LEU A 97 5.79 4.09 -1.81
N VAL A 98 6.82 4.65 -1.16
CA VAL A 98 7.79 5.57 -1.80
C VAL A 98 8.62 4.86 -2.87
N ALA A 99 8.98 3.61 -2.65
CA ALA A 99 9.76 2.82 -3.60
C ALA A 99 8.94 2.22 -4.77
N MET A 100 7.61 2.17 -4.65
CA MET A 100 6.72 1.62 -5.68
C MET A 100 6.69 2.49 -6.94
N SER A 101 6.26 1.87 -8.05
CA SER A 101 5.89 2.66 -9.23
C SER A 101 4.71 3.60 -8.88
N ARG A 102 4.70 4.78 -9.52
CA ARG A 102 3.65 5.79 -9.33
C ARG A 102 2.25 5.18 -9.42
N ASP A 103 1.98 4.40 -10.46
CA ASP A 103 0.67 3.81 -10.69
C ASP A 103 0.23 2.89 -9.54
N ARG A 104 1.12 2.00 -9.10
CA ARG A 104 0.83 1.05 -8.02
C ARG A 104 0.63 1.73 -6.67
N ALA A 105 1.44 2.73 -6.35
CA ALA A 105 1.29 3.47 -5.11
C ALA A 105 -0.08 4.17 -5.05
N GLY A 106 -0.54 4.73 -6.18
CA GLY A 106 -1.86 5.34 -6.29
C GLY A 106 -3.01 4.34 -6.12
N GLU A 107 -2.93 3.19 -6.79
CA GLU A 107 -3.91 2.12 -6.67
C GLU A 107 -4.06 1.63 -5.21
N VAL A 108 -2.94 1.42 -4.52
CA VAL A 108 -2.91 0.94 -3.14
C VAL A 108 -3.44 1.99 -2.14
N LEU A 109 -3.17 3.28 -2.36
CA LEU A 109 -3.60 4.37 -1.47
C LEU A 109 -5.04 4.83 -1.72
N LEU A 110 -5.60 4.58 -2.91
CA LEU A 110 -6.94 5.07 -3.30
C LEU A 110 -8.06 4.70 -2.32
N PRO A 111 -8.15 3.48 -1.76
CA PRO A 111 -9.21 3.16 -0.81
C PRO A 111 -9.19 4.06 0.43
N VAL A 112 -7.99 4.46 0.91
CA VAL A 112 -7.85 5.36 2.05
C VAL A 112 -8.23 6.78 1.65
N ALA A 113 -7.82 7.26 0.47
CA ALA A 113 -8.20 8.58 -0.03
C ALA A 113 -9.72 8.77 -0.15
N LEU A 114 -10.43 7.70 -0.53
CA LEU A 114 -11.89 7.66 -0.67
C LEU A 114 -12.64 7.32 0.63
N ALA A 115 -11.93 7.00 1.71
CA ALA A 115 -12.54 6.65 2.99
C ALA A 115 -13.23 7.85 3.65
N GLU A 116 -14.01 7.58 4.69
CA GLU A 116 -14.64 8.61 5.52
C GLU A 116 -13.60 9.56 6.15
N THR A 117 -13.99 10.80 6.44
CA THR A 117 -13.09 11.84 6.98
C THR A 117 -12.33 11.39 8.22
N ALA A 118 -12.97 10.69 9.16
CA ALA A 118 -12.29 10.20 10.36
C ALA A 118 -11.11 9.25 10.03
N ILE A 119 -11.23 8.41 9.00
CA ILE A 119 -10.15 7.48 8.58
C ILE A 119 -9.00 8.25 7.91
N VAL A 120 -9.33 9.27 7.12
CA VAL A 120 -8.32 10.12 6.47
C VAL A 120 -7.58 10.98 7.49
N GLU A 121 -8.28 11.47 8.52
CA GLU A 121 -7.68 12.17 9.65
C GLU A 121 -6.76 11.24 10.45
N ASP A 122 -7.18 10.00 10.72
CA ASP A 122 -6.34 8.97 11.36
C ASP A 122 -5.06 8.68 10.56
N PHE A 123 -5.16 8.55 9.23
CA PHE A 123 -4.01 8.41 8.34
C PHE A 123 -3.05 9.61 8.47
N THR A 124 -3.60 10.82 8.41
CA THR A 124 -2.84 12.07 8.46
C THR A 124 -2.15 12.25 9.81
N HIS A 125 -2.81 11.86 10.91
CA HIS A 125 -2.22 11.87 12.25
C HIS A 125 -1.09 10.86 12.33
N ALA A 126 -1.30 9.61 11.92
CA ALA A 126 -0.27 8.58 11.95
C ALA A 126 0.95 8.95 11.09
N ALA A 127 0.74 9.64 9.97
CA ALA A 127 1.81 10.19 9.14
C ALA A 127 2.69 11.22 9.89
N ALA A 128 2.18 11.90 10.91
CA ALA A 128 2.95 12.87 11.68
C ALA A 128 4.08 12.22 12.49
N ASP A 129 3.98 10.92 12.79
CA ASP A 129 5.01 10.17 13.51
C ASP A 129 6.18 9.73 12.62
N LEU A 130 6.05 9.83 11.29
CA LEU A 130 7.14 9.59 10.35
C LEU A 130 8.20 10.69 10.48
N ASP A 131 9.45 10.34 10.22
CA ASP A 131 10.52 11.35 10.12
C ASP A 131 10.27 12.32 8.96
N GLN A 132 10.92 13.49 9.00
CA GLN A 132 10.68 14.55 8.03
C GLN A 132 10.94 14.09 6.58
N GLN A 133 11.99 13.31 6.36
CA GLN A 133 12.35 12.84 5.02
C GLN A 133 11.26 11.93 4.46
N MET A 134 10.80 10.95 5.25
CA MET A 134 9.76 10.02 4.84
C MET A 134 8.41 10.73 4.61
N ARG A 135 8.10 11.76 5.41
CA ARG A 135 6.91 12.59 5.17
C ARG A 135 6.98 13.31 3.83
N ASP A 136 8.12 13.91 3.52
CA ASP A 136 8.31 14.65 2.27
C ASP A 136 8.25 13.72 1.04
N GLU A 137 8.86 12.54 1.14
CA GLU A 137 8.81 11.51 0.10
C GLU A 137 7.39 10.97 -0.12
N LEU A 138 6.68 10.64 0.96
CA LEU A 138 5.28 10.18 0.87
C LEU A 138 4.35 11.29 0.36
N ALA A 139 4.61 12.56 0.72
CA ALA A 139 3.88 13.70 0.21
C ALA A 139 4.08 13.86 -1.30
N ALA A 140 5.30 13.66 -1.81
CA ALA A 140 5.59 13.67 -3.23
C ALA A 140 4.83 12.55 -3.97
N VAL A 141 4.75 11.34 -3.39
CA VAL A 141 3.93 10.25 -3.94
C VAL A 141 2.48 10.68 -4.05
N ILE A 142 1.88 11.18 -2.97
CA ILE A 142 0.46 11.60 -2.95
C ILE A 142 0.21 12.74 -3.95
N ALA A 143 1.07 13.76 -3.97
CA ALA A 143 0.95 14.88 -4.91
C ALA A 143 1.00 14.39 -6.37
N SER A 144 1.88 13.44 -6.69
CA SER A 144 1.94 12.86 -8.03
C SER A 144 0.64 12.11 -8.41
N GLN A 145 -0.15 11.63 -7.44
CA GLN A 145 -1.45 11.00 -7.75
C GLN A 145 -2.56 12.03 -8.00
N GLU A 146 -2.39 13.27 -7.55
CA GLU A 146 -3.37 14.36 -7.73
C GLU A 146 -3.23 15.06 -9.09
N GLU A 147 -2.10 14.90 -9.78
CA GLU A 147 -1.86 15.38 -11.14
C GLU A 147 -2.79 14.70 -12.18
N GLU A 148 -2.89 15.28 -13.38
CA GLU A 148 -3.72 14.76 -14.47
C GLU A 148 -3.39 13.29 -14.79
N GLY A 149 -4.43 12.45 -14.83
CA GLY A 149 -4.32 11.02 -15.08
C GLY A 149 -3.83 10.19 -13.89
N GLY A 150 -3.54 10.81 -12.75
CA GLY A 150 -3.24 10.11 -11.49
C GLY A 150 -4.48 9.50 -10.84
N TRP A 151 -4.28 8.57 -9.91
CA TRP A 151 -5.38 7.89 -9.24
C TRP A 151 -6.29 8.84 -8.45
N PHE A 152 -5.76 9.97 -7.97
CA PHE A 152 -6.50 10.99 -7.21
C PHE A 152 -6.96 12.17 -8.08
N ASP A 153 -6.84 12.09 -9.40
CA ASP A 153 -7.43 13.04 -10.36
C ASP A 153 -8.97 12.88 -10.44
N ARG A 154 -9.62 13.00 -9.28
CA ARG A 154 -11.08 12.91 -9.14
C ARG A 154 -11.52 13.70 -7.91
N PRO A 155 -12.67 14.40 -7.96
CA PRO A 155 -13.11 15.30 -6.89
C PRO A 155 -13.21 14.67 -5.49
N ARG A 156 -13.48 13.36 -5.41
CA ARG A 156 -13.64 12.65 -4.13
C ARG A 156 -12.33 12.25 -3.46
N ALA A 157 -11.20 12.22 -4.18
CA ALA A 157 -9.91 11.77 -3.67
C ALA A 157 -8.87 12.91 -3.62
N ARG A 158 -8.93 13.85 -4.57
CA ARG A 158 -8.01 14.99 -4.62
C ARG A 158 -8.07 15.76 -3.31
N GLY A 159 -6.91 16.03 -2.75
CA GLY A 159 -6.76 16.87 -1.58
C GLY A 159 -7.05 16.19 -0.24
N ARG A 160 -7.42 14.91 -0.25
CA ARG A 160 -7.85 14.18 0.95
C ARG A 160 -6.67 13.75 1.81
N LEU A 161 -5.67 13.10 1.22
CA LEU A 161 -4.51 12.61 1.95
C LEU A 161 -3.49 13.74 2.13
N ARG A 162 -3.00 13.89 3.36
CA ARG A 162 -2.01 14.89 3.75
C ARG A 162 -0.94 14.25 4.63
N VAL A 163 0.31 14.64 4.40
CA VAL A 163 1.53 14.13 5.03
C VAL A 163 2.49 15.31 5.06
N GLY A 164 2.63 15.95 6.21
CA GLY A 164 3.37 17.21 6.33
C GLY A 164 2.76 18.12 7.40
N PRO A 165 3.42 19.25 7.73
CA PRO A 165 2.89 20.18 8.73
C PRO A 165 1.51 20.65 8.27
N PHE A 166 0.54 20.48 9.16
CA PHE A 166 -0.79 21.06 9.03
C PHE A 166 -0.60 22.58 9.06
N GLU A 167 -0.36 23.22 7.92
CA GLU A 167 -0.77 24.61 7.78
C GLU A 167 -2.28 24.55 7.80
N ALA A 168 -2.85 24.68 8.99
CA ALA A 168 -4.26 24.95 9.15
C ALA A 168 -4.56 26.13 8.24
N THR A 169 -5.18 25.87 7.09
CA THR A 169 -5.78 26.90 6.26
C THR A 169 -7.03 27.35 7.00
N LEU A 170 -6.81 28.02 8.13
CA LEU A 170 -7.79 28.76 8.88
C LEU A 170 -7.82 30.15 8.24
N ALA A 171 -8.98 30.47 7.68
CA ALA A 171 -9.41 31.77 7.14
C ALA A 171 -8.99 32.09 5.69
N ASP A 172 -9.83 31.69 4.73
CA ASP A 172 -10.26 32.63 3.68
C ASP A 172 -11.58 32.28 2.95
N GLU A 173 -12.53 31.62 3.62
CA GLU A 173 -13.92 31.45 3.10
C GLU A 173 -15.00 32.14 3.95
N LEU A 174 -14.65 33.20 4.69
CA LEU A 174 -15.63 34.10 5.32
C LEU A 174 -15.28 35.58 5.15
N ARG A 175 -15.05 36.01 3.90
CA ARG A 175 -15.19 37.43 3.51
C ARG A 175 -15.95 37.58 2.21
#